data_AF-A0A084G5A5-F1
#
_entry.id   AF-A0A084G5A5-F1
#
_cell.length_a   1.000
_cell.length_b   1.000
_cell.length_c   1.000
_cell.angle_alpha   90.00
_cell.angle_beta   90.00
_cell.angle_gamma   90.00
#
_symmetry.space_group_name_H-M   'P 1'
#
loop_
_entity.id
_entity.type
_entity.pdbx_description
1 polymer ?
#
loop_
_entity_poly.entity_id
_entity_poly.type
_entity_poly.pdbx_seq_one_letter_code
_entity_poly.pdbx_strand_id
1 'polypeptide(L)'
;MAAPVETTIQAQAGAPAPPAAAPAPGAAKPGPIDNRDVEDWKNRLNDFLAKPAEVINSKSPEGSKSWFAGLFDCFNPIDSCLITCCLPCVTFGKTHHRMRKNANLEGYEPINTTCLLLVGSSCVGLSLIPLAMQRADVRAKYHLEGNCISDILISCCCGCCSLIQQDKEAAHQEALLAEGGVKEQYQTQQGMAYPGQ
;
A
#
# COMPACT_ATOMS: atom_id res chain seq x y z
N MET A 1 -26.11 -45.20 -46.94
CA MET A 1 -26.81 -45.59 -45.71
C MET A 1 -25.81 -45.51 -44.55
N ALA A 2 -25.90 -44.46 -43.75
CA ALA A 2 -25.36 -44.35 -42.39
C ALA A 2 -26.03 -43.11 -41.78
N ALA A 3 -26.73 -43.28 -40.65
CA ALA A 3 -27.60 -42.28 -40.02
C ALA A 3 -26.81 -41.15 -39.33
N PRO A 4 -27.39 -39.95 -39.14
CA PRO A 4 -26.79 -38.90 -38.33
C PRO A 4 -27.00 -39.21 -36.84
N VAL A 5 -25.94 -39.04 -36.04
CA VAL A 5 -26.00 -39.04 -34.58
C VAL A 5 -26.33 -37.61 -34.14
N GLU A 6 -27.51 -37.40 -33.56
CA GLU A 6 -27.86 -36.17 -32.85
C GLU A 6 -27.09 -36.11 -31.53
N THR A 7 -26.13 -35.20 -31.42
CA THR A 7 -25.50 -34.86 -30.15
C THR A 7 -26.27 -33.68 -29.54
N THR A 8 -27.16 -33.98 -28.60
CA THR A 8 -27.83 -33.00 -27.75
C THR A 8 -26.79 -32.27 -26.88
N ILE A 9 -26.57 -30.98 -27.14
CA ILE A 9 -25.78 -30.12 -26.24
C ILE A 9 -26.68 -29.70 -25.08
N GLN A 10 -26.53 -30.34 -23.92
CA GLN A 10 -27.06 -29.80 -22.66
C GLN A 10 -26.05 -28.78 -22.10
N ALA A 11 -26.45 -27.51 -22.07
CA ALA A 11 -25.74 -26.49 -21.32
C ALA A 11 -25.97 -26.70 -19.82
N GLN A 12 -24.96 -27.22 -19.11
CA GLN A 12 -24.96 -27.24 -17.65
C GLN A 12 -24.56 -25.86 -17.14
N ALA A 13 -25.53 -25.14 -16.56
CA ALA A 13 -25.28 -23.92 -15.82
C ALA A 13 -24.45 -24.25 -14.57
N GLY A 14 -23.20 -23.78 -14.54
CA GLY A 14 -22.35 -23.89 -13.36
C GLY A 14 -22.94 -23.10 -12.19
N ALA A 15 -23.02 -23.73 -11.03
CA ALA A 15 -23.44 -23.06 -9.79
C ALA A 15 -22.50 -21.89 -9.47
N PRO A 16 -23.00 -20.76 -8.93
CA PRO A 16 -22.15 -19.65 -8.54
C PRO A 16 -21.20 -20.08 -7.41
N ALA A 17 -19.93 -19.68 -7.54
CA ALA A 17 -18.92 -19.90 -6.52
C ALA A 17 -19.36 -19.26 -5.19
N PRO A 18 -19.11 -19.90 -4.03
CA PRO A 18 -19.44 -19.32 -2.74
C PRO A 18 -18.64 -18.01 -2.55
N PRO A 19 -19.21 -17.02 -1.85
CA PRO A 19 -18.50 -15.78 -1.56
C PRO A 19 -17.24 -16.10 -0.75
N ALA A 20 -16.13 -15.45 -1.13
CA ALA A 20 -14.87 -15.57 -0.41
C ALA A 20 -15.09 -15.22 1.07
N ALA A 21 -14.78 -16.16 1.96
CA ALA A 21 -14.87 -15.96 3.39
C ALA A 21 -13.98 -14.77 3.78
N ALA A 22 -14.57 -13.81 4.52
CA ALA A 22 -13.81 -12.75 5.15
C ALA A 22 -12.72 -13.36 6.06
N PRO A 23 -11.50 -12.81 6.09
CA PRO A 23 -10.45 -13.34 6.94
C PRO A 23 -10.86 -13.20 8.42
N ALA A 24 -10.75 -14.32 9.14
CA ALA A 24 -11.05 -14.39 10.57
C ALA A 24 -10.15 -13.45 11.38
N PRO A 25 -10.66 -12.83 12.48
CA PRO A 25 -9.87 -11.95 13.31
C PRO A 25 -8.85 -12.74 14.14
N GLY A 26 -7.60 -12.31 14.07
CA GLY A 26 -6.65 -12.38 15.18
C GLY A 26 -6.13 -13.76 15.59
N ALA A 27 -5.51 -14.51 14.66
CA ALA A 27 -4.51 -15.49 15.09
C ALA A 27 -3.22 -14.77 15.47
N ALA A 28 -2.80 -14.90 16.74
CA ALA A 28 -1.52 -14.36 17.23
C ALA A 28 -0.38 -14.87 16.33
N LYS A 29 0.38 -13.95 15.73
CA LYS A 29 1.47 -14.31 14.81
C LYS A 29 2.66 -14.88 15.60
N PRO A 30 3.28 -15.98 15.16
CA PRO A 30 4.51 -16.47 15.74
C PRO A 30 5.67 -15.56 15.31
N GLY A 31 5.82 -14.42 15.99
CA GLY A 31 6.94 -13.48 15.82
C GLY A 31 6.71 -12.32 14.84
N PRO A 32 7.73 -11.47 14.63
CA PRO A 32 7.63 -10.23 13.87
C PRO A 32 7.62 -10.42 12.33
N ILE A 33 7.83 -11.65 11.85
CA ILE A 33 7.91 -11.98 10.43
C ILE A 33 6.53 -12.47 9.93
N ASP A 34 5.98 -11.81 8.91
CA ASP A 34 4.75 -12.14 8.20
C ASP A 34 5.12 -12.56 6.77
N ASN A 35 4.92 -13.83 6.42
CA ASN A 35 5.32 -14.37 5.11
C ASN A 35 4.69 -13.60 3.94
N ARG A 36 3.51 -13.01 4.13
CA ARG A 36 2.85 -12.19 3.08
C ARG A 36 3.63 -10.93 2.76
N ASP A 37 4.24 -10.29 3.77
CA ASP A 37 5.10 -9.12 3.53
C ASP A 37 6.41 -9.54 2.84
N VAL A 38 6.96 -10.70 3.21
CA VAL A 38 8.16 -11.23 2.56
C VAL A 38 7.89 -11.48 1.07
N GLU A 39 6.76 -12.11 0.75
CA GLU A 39 6.35 -12.36 -0.63
C GLU A 39 6.08 -11.07 -1.40
N ASP A 40 5.40 -10.09 -0.80
CA ASP A 40 5.13 -8.79 -1.41
C ASP A 40 6.43 -8.05 -1.77
N TRP A 41 7.36 -7.94 -0.81
CA TRP A 41 8.66 -7.33 -1.06
C TRP A 41 9.47 -8.08 -2.12
N LYS A 42 9.46 -9.42 -2.09
CA LYS A 42 10.12 -10.25 -3.10
C LYS A 42 9.56 -10.00 -4.50
N ASN A 43 8.24 -9.95 -4.64
CA ASN A 43 7.60 -9.73 -5.93
C ASN A 43 7.93 -8.34 -6.48
N ARG A 44 7.86 -7.30 -5.66
CA ARG A 44 8.21 -5.93 -6.07
C ARG A 44 9.66 -5.80 -6.49
N LEU A 45 10.57 -6.48 -5.79
CA LEU A 45 11.99 -6.53 -6.16
C LEU A 45 12.19 -7.28 -7.48
N ASN A 46 11.52 -8.41 -7.67
CA ASN A 46 11.58 -9.17 -8.92
C ASN A 46 11.05 -8.36 -10.11
N ASP A 47 9.95 -7.61 -9.93
CA ASP A 47 9.39 -6.74 -10.96
C ASP A 47 10.38 -5.63 -11.36
N PHE A 48 11.04 -5.04 -10.36
CA PHE A 48 12.11 -4.05 -10.60
C PHE A 48 13.28 -4.64 -11.40
N LEU A 49 13.73 -5.85 -11.03
CA LEU A 49 14.83 -6.53 -11.73
C LEU A 49 14.44 -7.00 -13.13
N ALA A 50 13.19 -7.37 -13.35
CA ALA A 50 12.69 -7.78 -14.66
C ALA A 50 12.57 -6.60 -15.64
N LYS A 51 12.28 -5.39 -15.13
CA LYS A 51 11.98 -4.21 -15.96
C LYS A 51 12.67 -2.92 -15.47
N PRO A 52 14.01 -2.91 -15.31
CA PRO A 52 14.70 -1.78 -14.70
C PRO A 52 14.56 -0.48 -15.50
N ALA A 53 14.63 -0.57 -16.84
CA ALA A 53 14.52 0.60 -17.70
C ALA A 53 13.14 1.26 -17.65
N GLU A 54 12.06 0.47 -17.55
CA GLU A 54 10.70 0.99 -17.42
C GLU A 54 10.52 1.70 -16.07
N VAL A 55 11.00 1.10 -14.98
CA VAL A 55 10.88 1.72 -13.66
C VAL A 55 11.70 2.99 -13.56
N ILE A 56 12.94 3.00 -14.04
CA ILE A 56 13.82 4.19 -14.01
C ILE A 56 13.21 5.36 -14.80
N ASN A 57 12.57 5.08 -15.94
CA ASN A 57 11.92 6.10 -16.76
C ASN A 57 10.47 6.40 -16.33
N SER A 58 9.98 5.77 -15.27
CA SER A 58 8.61 5.99 -14.79
C SER A 58 8.45 7.39 -14.20
N LYS A 59 7.36 8.05 -14.61
CA LYS A 59 6.90 9.34 -14.09
C LYS A 59 5.41 9.26 -13.79
N SER A 60 4.94 10.07 -12.84
CA SER A 60 3.51 10.19 -12.58
C SER A 60 2.77 10.73 -13.81
N PRO A 61 1.51 10.31 -14.04
CA PRO A 61 0.69 10.86 -15.12
C PRO A 61 0.47 12.36 -14.99
N GLU A 62 0.11 12.99 -16.12
CA GLU A 62 -0.37 14.37 -16.13
C GLU A 62 -1.67 14.48 -15.30
N GLY A 63 -1.80 15.54 -14.51
CA GLY A 63 -2.92 15.72 -13.58
C GLY A 63 -2.77 14.98 -12.23
N SER A 64 -1.59 14.42 -11.93
CA SER A 64 -1.28 13.92 -10.59
C SER A 64 -1.31 15.03 -9.54
N LYS A 65 -1.66 14.66 -8.30
CA LYS A 65 -1.81 15.59 -7.17
C LYS A 65 -0.45 15.93 -6.56
N SER A 66 -0.35 17.11 -5.98
CA SER A 66 0.79 17.46 -5.12
C SER A 66 0.77 16.66 -3.82
N TRP A 67 1.94 16.50 -3.20
CA TRP A 67 2.05 15.97 -1.85
C TRP A 67 1.31 16.86 -0.84
N PHE A 68 0.61 16.25 0.12
CA PHE A 68 -0.06 16.96 1.22
C PHE A 68 0.96 17.64 2.15
N ALA A 69 1.98 16.89 2.57
CA ALA A 69 3.06 17.42 3.41
C ALA A 69 4.26 17.85 2.57
N GLY A 70 4.87 18.98 2.91
CA GLY A 70 6.14 19.40 2.31
C GLY A 70 7.29 18.48 2.73
N LEU A 71 8.32 18.35 1.88
CA LEU A 71 9.45 17.44 2.16
C LEU A 71 10.19 17.77 3.46
N PHE A 72 10.35 19.06 3.76
CA PHE A 72 11.04 19.54 4.97
C PHE A 72 10.10 19.86 6.13
N ASP A 73 8.82 19.51 6.02
CA ASP A 73 7.85 19.63 7.13
C ASP A 73 8.01 18.49 8.15
N CYS A 74 9.22 17.95 8.33
CA CYS A 74 9.46 16.80 9.19
C CYS A 74 9.38 17.14 10.69
N PHE A 75 9.50 18.41 11.07
CA PHE A 75 9.49 18.87 12.48
C PHE A 75 8.08 19.08 13.06
N ASN A 76 7.02 18.76 12.31
CA ASN A 76 5.64 18.95 12.75
C ASN A 76 4.84 17.63 12.65
N PRO A 77 4.69 16.82 13.71
CA PRO A 77 5.21 17.04 15.06
C PRO A 77 6.69 16.62 15.20
N ILE A 78 7.42 17.30 16.08
CA ILE A 78 8.86 17.07 16.30
C ILE A 78 9.17 15.65 16.76
N ASP A 79 8.26 15.01 17.50
CA ASP A 79 8.41 13.64 17.97
C ASP A 79 8.56 12.64 16.81
N SER A 80 7.85 12.87 15.70
CA SER A 80 7.98 12.04 14.50
C SER A 80 9.35 12.20 13.86
N CYS A 81 9.92 13.41 13.90
CA CYS A 81 11.30 13.66 13.49
C CYS A 81 12.29 12.87 14.33
N LEU A 82 12.21 12.98 15.65
CA LEU A 82 13.12 12.30 16.58
C LEU A 82 13.05 10.78 16.43
N ILE A 83 11.84 10.21 16.40
CA ILE A 83 11.64 8.77 16.24
C ILE A 83 12.20 8.31 14.89
N THR A 84 11.90 9.01 13.79
CA THR A 84 12.35 8.59 12.46
C THR A 84 13.86 8.75 12.26
N CYS A 85 14.47 9.77 12.88
CA CYS A 85 15.91 9.96 12.83
C CYS A 85 16.66 8.87 13.60
N CYS A 86 16.14 8.43 14.75
CA CYS A 86 16.76 7.37 15.56
C CYS A 86 16.41 5.96 15.07
N LEU A 87 15.18 5.76 14.60
CA LEU A 87 14.59 4.46 14.24
C LEU A 87 13.81 4.57 12.92
N PRO A 88 14.49 4.85 11.78
CA PRO A 88 13.82 5.06 10.49
C PRO A 88 13.00 3.83 10.04
N CYS A 89 13.44 2.63 10.43
CA CYS A 89 12.76 1.37 10.13
C CYS A 89 11.36 1.25 10.74
N VAL A 90 11.13 1.86 11.90
CA VAL A 90 9.82 1.86 12.56
C VAL A 90 8.82 2.69 11.74
N THR A 91 9.19 3.92 11.37
CA THR A 91 8.37 4.80 10.51
C THR A 91 8.16 4.18 9.13
N PHE A 92 9.20 3.58 8.54
CA PHE A 92 9.10 2.87 7.27
C PHE A 92 8.08 1.73 7.33
N GLY A 93 8.18 0.85 8.33
CA GLY A 93 7.25 -0.25 8.53
C GLY A 93 5.83 0.21 8.90
N LYS A 94 5.69 1.33 9.62
CA LYS A 94 4.40 1.95 9.96
C LYS A 94 3.65 2.40 8.70
N THR A 95 4.33 3.16 7.86
CA THR A 95 3.79 3.64 6.58
C THR A 95 3.37 2.46 5.70
N HIS A 96 4.21 1.43 5.58
CA HIS A 96 3.88 0.22 4.82
C HIS A 96 2.63 -0.48 5.36
N HIS A 97 2.54 -0.70 6.68
CA HIS A 97 1.39 -1.32 7.31
C HIS A 97 0.11 -0.53 7.05
N ARG A 98 0.17 0.80 7.20
CA ARG A 98 -0.97 1.68 6.92
C ARG A 98 -1.45 1.53 5.48
N MET A 99 -0.53 1.53 4.54
CA MET A 99 -0.86 1.48 3.12
C MET A 99 -1.33 0.12 2.63
N ARG A 100 -0.78 -0.98 3.15
CA ARG A 100 -0.97 -2.31 2.54
C ARG A 100 -1.78 -3.28 3.40
N LYS A 101 -1.98 -2.99 4.68
CA LYS A 101 -2.69 -3.89 5.61
C LYS A 101 -3.92 -3.26 6.21
N ASN A 102 -3.74 -2.16 6.94
CA ASN A 102 -4.84 -1.54 7.66
C ASN A 102 -4.56 -0.05 7.88
N ALA A 103 -5.44 0.78 7.32
CA ALA A 103 -5.41 2.25 7.42
C ALA A 103 -5.34 2.77 8.87
N ASN A 104 -6.03 2.11 9.79
CA ASN A 104 -6.11 2.47 11.21
C ASN A 104 -4.98 1.87 12.06
N LEU A 105 -3.97 1.26 11.42
CA LEU A 105 -2.85 0.58 12.07
C LEU A 105 -3.28 -0.59 13.00
N GLU A 106 -4.44 -1.20 12.75
CA GLU A 106 -4.85 -2.38 13.51
C GLU A 106 -3.86 -3.53 13.28
N GLY A 107 -3.40 -4.16 14.36
CA GLY A 107 -2.40 -5.24 14.32
C GLY A 107 -1.01 -4.79 13.86
N TYR A 108 -0.71 -3.48 13.91
CA TYR A 108 0.63 -2.95 13.66
C TYR A 108 1.55 -3.21 14.86
N GLU A 109 2.74 -3.74 14.56
CA GLU A 109 3.85 -3.85 15.52
C GLU A 109 5.03 -3.01 15.03
N PRO A 110 5.72 -2.25 15.92
CA PRO A 110 6.87 -1.42 15.54
C PRO A 110 8.01 -2.20 14.89
N ILE A 111 8.27 -3.41 15.40
CA ILE A 111 9.21 -4.36 14.82
C ILE A 111 8.40 -5.38 14.01
N ASN A 112 8.29 -5.12 12.71
CA ASN A 112 7.64 -6.00 11.75
C ASN A 112 8.58 -6.39 10.61
N THR A 113 8.09 -7.19 9.66
CA THR A 113 8.88 -7.68 8.52
C THR A 113 9.51 -6.55 7.71
N THR A 114 8.75 -5.48 7.46
CA THR A 114 9.20 -4.34 6.67
C THR A 114 10.24 -3.51 7.44
N CYS A 115 10.08 -3.37 8.76
CA CYS A 115 11.07 -2.78 9.64
C CYS A 115 12.40 -3.57 9.60
N LEU A 116 12.33 -4.89 9.76
CA LEU A 116 13.51 -5.78 9.71
C LEU A 116 14.17 -5.80 8.33
N LEU A 117 13.38 -5.68 7.25
CA LEU A 117 13.90 -5.56 5.89
C LEU A 117 14.72 -4.27 5.70
N LEU A 118 14.27 -3.13 6.25
CA LEU A 118 15.05 -1.90 6.17
C LEU A 118 16.34 -2.01 7.00
N VAL A 119 16.28 -2.60 8.19
CA VAL A 119 17.47 -2.85 9.02
C VAL A 119 18.46 -3.76 8.27
N GLY A 120 18.00 -4.91 7.78
CA GLY A 120 18.83 -5.87 7.05
C GLY A 120 19.46 -5.30 5.78
N SER A 121 18.70 -4.54 4.98
CA SER A 121 19.22 -3.85 3.80
C SER A 121 20.22 -2.76 4.15
N SER A 122 20.03 -2.04 5.26
CA SER A 122 20.98 -1.04 5.76
C SER A 122 22.32 -1.67 6.14
N CYS A 123 22.32 -2.86 6.76
CA CYS A 123 23.54 -3.57 7.14
C CYS A 123 24.42 -3.95 5.94
N VAL A 124 23.86 -4.05 4.73
CA VAL A 124 24.58 -4.37 3.49
C VAL A 124 24.69 -3.19 2.53
N GLY A 125 24.33 -1.97 2.96
CA GLY A 125 24.42 -0.75 2.16
C GLY A 125 23.37 -0.62 1.05
N LEU A 126 22.26 -1.38 1.13
CA LEU A 126 21.19 -1.42 0.12
C LEU A 126 19.89 -0.76 0.57
N SER A 127 19.89 -0.01 1.67
CA SER A 127 18.68 0.63 2.23
C SER A 127 18.00 1.61 1.28
N LEU A 128 18.74 2.18 0.33
CA LEU A 128 18.18 3.10 -0.68
C LEU A 128 17.10 2.44 -1.55
N ILE A 129 17.25 1.15 -1.85
CA ILE A 129 16.31 0.40 -2.70
C ILE A 129 14.91 0.34 -2.05
N PRO A 130 14.72 -0.23 -0.86
CA PRO A 130 13.41 -0.29 -0.23
C PRO A 130 12.84 1.10 0.10
N LEU A 131 13.68 2.09 0.44
CA LEU A 131 13.23 3.46 0.66
C LEU A 131 12.63 4.08 -0.61
N ALA A 132 13.34 4.00 -1.74
CA ALA A 132 12.87 4.54 -3.01
C ALA A 132 11.65 3.79 -3.53
N MET A 133 11.63 2.45 -3.40
CA MET A 133 10.48 1.64 -3.78
C MET A 133 9.22 1.99 -3.00
N GLN A 134 9.31 2.18 -1.68
CA GLN A 134 8.13 2.57 -0.90
C GLN A 134 7.65 3.98 -1.27
N ARG A 135 8.56 4.92 -1.53
CA ARG A 135 8.17 6.25 -2.00
C ARG A 135 7.43 6.19 -3.35
N ALA A 136 7.92 5.37 -4.27
CA ALA A 136 7.25 5.13 -5.55
C ALA A 136 5.85 4.52 -5.36
N ASP A 137 5.69 3.58 -4.44
CA ASP A 137 4.39 3.01 -4.08
C ASP A 137 3.43 4.06 -3.52
N VAL A 138 3.89 4.95 -2.64
CA VAL A 138 3.09 6.04 -2.07
C VAL A 138 2.57 6.94 -3.19
N ARG A 139 3.44 7.29 -4.15
CA ARG A 139 3.04 8.08 -5.33
C ARG A 139 2.03 7.35 -6.20
N ALA A 140 2.26 6.07 -6.47
CA ALA A 140 1.37 5.26 -7.29
C ALA A 140 -0.01 5.09 -6.64
N LYS A 141 -0.05 4.78 -5.34
CA LYS A 141 -1.30 4.54 -4.60
C LYS A 141 -2.18 5.77 -4.49
N TYR A 142 -1.59 6.94 -4.21
CA TYR A 142 -2.35 8.17 -3.98
C TYR A 142 -2.34 9.15 -5.16
N HIS A 143 -1.87 8.70 -6.33
CA HIS A 143 -1.77 9.49 -7.56
C HIS A 143 -1.00 10.81 -7.39
N LEU A 144 0.16 10.74 -6.72
CA LEU A 144 0.99 11.91 -6.44
C LEU A 144 2.04 12.16 -7.52
N GLU A 145 2.43 13.41 -7.69
CA GLU A 145 3.47 13.82 -8.62
C GLU A 145 4.87 13.29 -8.22
N GLY A 146 5.69 13.00 -9.23
CA GLY A 146 7.08 12.59 -9.06
C GLY A 146 7.58 11.65 -10.14
N ASN A 147 8.81 11.17 -9.99
CA ASN A 147 9.44 10.18 -10.86
C ASN A 147 10.45 9.33 -10.09
N CYS A 148 10.89 8.22 -10.69
CA CYS A 148 11.81 7.28 -10.03
C CYS A 148 13.12 7.94 -9.58
N ILE A 149 13.73 8.79 -10.41
CA ILE A 149 14.99 9.48 -10.07
C ILE A 149 14.81 10.40 -8.87
N SER A 150 13.72 11.17 -8.83
CA SER A 150 13.40 12.02 -7.68
C SER A 150 13.19 11.20 -6.41
N ASP A 151 12.59 10.02 -6.51
CA ASP A 151 12.39 9.16 -5.34
C ASP A 151 13.71 8.62 -4.79
N ILE A 152 14.64 8.24 -5.66
CA ILE A 152 15.99 7.80 -5.30
C ILE A 152 16.75 8.96 -4.64
N LEU A 153 16.80 10.13 -5.28
CA LEU A 153 17.53 11.28 -4.75
C LEU A 153 16.99 11.75 -3.40
N ILE A 154 15.67 11.85 -3.26
CA ILE A 154 15.03 12.27 -2.00
C ILE A 154 15.28 11.23 -0.90
N SER A 155 15.19 9.94 -1.22
CA SER A 155 15.46 8.86 -0.26
C SER A 155 16.92 8.82 0.17
N CYS A 156 17.86 9.17 -0.72
CA CYS A 156 19.28 9.23 -0.44
C CYS A 156 19.67 10.46 0.39
N CYS A 157 19.22 11.65 0.00
CA CYS A 157 19.68 12.92 0.57
C CYS A 157 18.87 13.39 1.79
N CYS A 158 17.61 12.96 1.93
CA CYS A 158 16.72 13.37 3.04
C CYS A 158 15.85 12.18 3.50
N GLY A 159 16.49 11.04 3.80
CA GLY A 159 15.78 9.79 4.14
C GLY A 159 14.74 9.95 5.26
N CYS A 160 15.08 10.64 6.36
CA CYS A 160 14.14 10.86 7.46
C CYS A 160 12.94 11.72 7.05
N CYS A 161 13.19 12.81 6.32
CA CYS A 161 12.17 13.73 5.82
C CYS A 161 11.23 13.03 4.85
N SER A 162 11.81 12.23 3.95
CA SER A 162 11.07 11.38 3.00
C SER A 162 10.13 10.41 3.71
N LEU A 163 10.61 9.72 4.75
CA LEU A 163 9.81 8.76 5.51
C LEU A 163 8.65 9.43 6.26
N ILE A 164 8.90 10.59 6.87
CA ILE A 164 7.85 11.35 7.58
C ILE A 164 6.82 11.90 6.60
N GLN A 165 7.27 12.44 5.45
CA GLN A 165 6.38 12.90 4.39
C GLN A 165 5.45 11.76 3.93
N GLN A 166 5.99 10.55 3.72
CA GLN A 166 5.21 9.39 3.34
C GLN A 166 4.23 8.93 4.45
N ASP A 167 4.63 8.92 5.73
CA ASP A 167 3.75 8.56 6.86
C ASP A 167 2.57 9.55 6.96
N LYS A 168 2.84 10.85 6.85
CA LYS A 168 1.83 11.91 6.85
C LYS A 168 0.86 11.79 5.69
N GLU A 169 1.39 11.58 4.49
CA GLU A 169 0.59 11.40 3.28
C GLU A 169 -0.34 10.20 3.43
N ALA A 170 0.20 9.05 3.86
CA ALA A 170 -0.60 7.86 4.07
C ALA A 170 -1.65 8.07 5.17
N ALA A 171 -1.33 8.76 6.27
CA ALA A 171 -2.32 9.06 7.31
C ALA A 171 -3.45 9.96 6.79
N HIS A 172 -3.10 10.99 6.01
CA HIS A 172 -4.06 11.96 5.49
C HIS A 172 -5.00 11.32 4.46
N GLN A 173 -4.45 10.62 3.47
CA GLN A 173 -5.25 10.03 2.38
C GLN A 173 -6.17 8.92 2.90
N GLU A 174 -5.69 8.05 3.79
CA GLU A 174 -6.52 6.99 4.34
C GLU A 174 -7.68 7.54 5.20
N ALA A 175 -7.46 8.64 5.93
CA ALA A 175 -8.54 9.32 6.66
C ALA A 175 -9.61 9.88 5.70
N LEU A 176 -9.21 10.53 4.61
CA LEU A 176 -10.14 11.04 3.60
C LEU A 176 -10.94 9.92 2.92
N LEU A 177 -10.30 8.79 2.62
CA LEU A 177 -10.96 7.61 2.05
C LEU A 177 -12.00 7.03 3.02
N ALA A 178 -11.69 6.95 4.31
CA ALA A 178 -12.63 6.51 5.33
C ALA A 178 -13.85 7.46 5.43
N GLU A 179 -13.64 8.77 5.42
CA GLU A 179 -14.74 9.75 5.44
C GLU A 179 -15.60 9.69 4.17
N GLY A 180 -14.98 9.50 3.01
CA GLY A 180 -15.67 9.36 1.72
C GLY A 180 -16.60 8.15 1.70
N GLY A 181 -16.13 7.00 2.18
CA GLY A 181 -16.93 5.78 2.29
C GLY A 181 -18.14 5.94 3.23
N VAL A 182 -17.98 6.66 4.35
CA VAL A 182 -19.09 6.94 5.27
C VAL A 182 -20.15 7.82 4.61
N LYS A 183 -19.74 8.83 3.84
CA LYS A 183 -20.67 9.72 3.12
C LYS A 183 -21.46 8.98 2.04
N GLU A 184 -20.80 8.12 1.26
CA GLU A 184 -21.46 7.29 0.24
C GLU A 184 -22.47 6.32 0.89
N GLN A 185 -22.11 5.70 2.01
CA GLN A 185 -23.02 4.80 2.74
C GLN A 185 -24.29 5.50 3.27
N TYR A 186 -24.20 6.77 3.68
CA TYR A 186 -25.38 7.54 4.09
C TYR A 186 -26.28 7.93 2.90
N GLN A 187 -25.70 8.19 1.72
CA GLN A 187 -26.47 8.55 0.53
C GLN A 187 -27.26 7.37 -0.04
N THR A 188 -26.76 6.14 0.05
CA THR A 188 -27.42 4.95 -0.50
C THR A 188 -28.66 4.49 0.31
N GLN A 189 -28.89 5.01 1.53
CA GLN A 189 -30.10 4.71 2.34
C GLN A 189 -31.26 5.72 2.16
N GLN A 190 -31.13 6.73 1.29
CA GLN A 190 -32.21 7.69 1.04
C GLN A 190 -33.22 7.15 0.01
N GLY A 191 -34.05 6.18 0.43
CA GLY A 191 -35.06 5.61 -0.45
C GLY A 191 -35.99 4.59 0.18
N MET A 192 -36.29 4.68 1.49
CA MET A 192 -37.37 3.87 2.06
C MET A 192 -38.71 4.61 1.87
N ALA A 193 -39.30 4.46 0.69
CA ALA A 193 -40.65 4.90 0.41
C ALA A 193 -41.63 4.07 1.25
N TYR A 194 -42.26 4.71 2.24
CA TYR A 194 -43.33 4.09 3.00
C TYR A 194 -44.56 3.95 2.10
N PRO A 195 -45.08 2.74 1.88
CA PRO A 195 -46.37 2.60 1.25
C PRO A 195 -47.43 3.15 2.20
N GLY A 196 -48.04 4.26 1.78
CA GLY A 196 -49.27 4.74 2.39
C GLY A 196 -50.45 3.89 1.89
N GLN A 197 -51.30 3.53 2.85
CA GLN A 197 -52.65 2.93 2.78
C GLN A 197 -52.74 1.47 3.22
#